data_AF-A0A2G9TZI4-F1
#
_entry.id   AF-A0A2G9TZI4-F1
#
_cell.length_a   1.000
_cell.length_b   1.000
_cell.length_c   1.000
_cell.angle_alpha   90.00
_cell.angle_beta   90.00
_cell.angle_gamma   90.00
#
_symmetry.space_group_name_H-M   'P 1'
#
loop_
_entity.id
_entity.type
_entity.pdbx_description
1 polymer ?
#
loop_
_entity_poly.entity_id
_entity_poly.type
_entity_poly.pdbx_seq_one_letter_code
_entity_poly.pdbx_strand_id
1 'polypeptide(L)'
;MCKLAHRAAKISIAEFLGHLWCHEGEKKQYTPAKCPAQTLECFKFTCDTNETEFVARGCGVSLLTTAAGLPNESCHQALEICQRIGGIGLCETCGDKHMCN
;
A
#
# COMPACT_ATOMS: atom_id res chain seq x y z
N MET A 1 6.32 -13.97 49.46
CA MET A 1 5.72 -14.66 48.29
C MET A 1 5.96 -13.80 47.06
N CYS A 2 6.69 -14.34 46.10
CA CYS A 2 7.19 -13.64 44.92
C CYS A 2 6.28 -13.96 43.72
N LYS A 3 5.78 -12.94 43.02
CA LYS A 3 5.88 -12.80 41.54
C LYS A 3 5.10 -11.58 41.05
N LEU A 4 5.89 -10.55 40.76
CA LEU A 4 5.61 -9.43 39.89
C LEU A 4 5.25 -9.97 38.49
N ALA A 5 3.97 -10.10 38.17
CA ALA A 5 3.54 -10.46 36.82
C ALA A 5 3.58 -9.21 35.93
N HIS A 6 4.74 -8.98 35.32
CA HIS A 6 4.89 -8.14 34.14
C HIS A 6 3.88 -8.61 33.08
N ARG A 7 2.78 -7.88 32.90
CA ARG A 7 1.98 -7.97 31.68
C ARG A 7 2.84 -7.37 30.57
N ALA A 8 3.58 -8.24 29.88
CA ALA A 8 4.17 -7.92 28.59
C ALA A 8 3.05 -7.39 27.70
N ALA A 9 3.19 -6.14 27.27
CA ALA A 9 2.29 -5.52 26.33
C ALA A 9 2.31 -6.34 25.03
N LYS A 10 1.30 -7.16 24.81
CA LYS A 10 0.89 -7.53 23.45
C LYS A 10 0.27 -6.26 22.87
N ILE A 11 1.12 -5.31 22.46
CA ILE A 11 0.72 -4.26 21.54
C ILE A 11 0.35 -5.02 20.27
N SER A 12 -0.95 -5.18 20.05
CA SER A 12 -1.46 -5.73 18.81
C SER A 12 -1.00 -4.77 17.72
N ILE A 13 -0.15 -5.22 16.81
CA ILE A 13 0.38 -4.42 15.69
C ILE A 13 -0.76 -3.71 14.93
N ALA A 14 -1.99 -4.22 15.03
CA ALA A 14 -3.22 -3.63 14.51
C ALA A 14 -3.61 -2.24 15.07
N GLU A 15 -3.19 -1.82 16.27
CA GLU A 15 -3.58 -0.51 16.83
C GLU A 15 -2.82 0.68 16.22
N PHE A 16 -1.71 0.45 15.51
CA PHE A 16 -0.93 1.52 14.87
C PHE A 16 -1.27 1.73 13.38
N LEU A 17 -2.10 0.87 12.78
CA LEU A 17 -2.22 0.74 11.32
C LEU A 17 -3.42 1.48 10.68
N GLY A 18 -4.10 2.38 11.41
CA GLY A 18 -5.31 3.08 10.95
C GLY A 18 -5.21 4.58 10.74
N HIS A 19 -4.00 5.12 10.65
CA HIS A 19 -3.79 6.56 10.58
C HIS A 19 -3.23 7.05 9.25
N LEU A 20 -2.79 6.19 8.35
CA LEU A 20 -2.13 6.62 7.11
C LEU A 20 -3.11 7.35 6.18
N TRP A 21 -2.64 8.43 5.58
CA TRP A 21 -3.34 9.12 4.50
C TRP A 21 -2.49 9.04 3.24
N CYS A 22 -3.10 8.76 2.11
CA CYS A 22 -2.42 8.69 0.81
C CYS A 22 -3.16 9.55 -0.22
N HIS A 23 -2.46 9.93 -1.28
CA HIS A 23 -3.14 10.37 -2.49
C HIS A 23 -3.83 9.15 -3.12
N GLU A 24 -5.12 9.28 -3.42
CA GLU A 24 -5.91 8.26 -4.08
C GLU A 24 -6.49 8.79 -5.40
N GLY A 25 -6.50 7.94 -6.42
CA GLY A 25 -7.11 8.24 -7.71
C GLY A 25 -6.22 7.86 -8.89
N GLU A 26 -6.67 8.24 -10.08
CA GLU A 26 -6.04 7.88 -11.36
C GLU A 26 -6.09 9.06 -12.35
N LYS A 27 -5.36 8.93 -13.47
CA LYS A 27 -5.41 9.90 -14.58
C LYS A 27 -5.19 11.36 -14.14
N LYS A 28 -4.24 11.56 -13.23
CA LYS A 28 -3.87 12.88 -12.67
C LYS A 28 -4.98 13.56 -11.84
N GLN A 29 -6.04 12.83 -11.48
CA GLN A 29 -7.06 13.28 -10.54
C GLN A 29 -6.83 12.59 -9.20
N TYR A 30 -6.20 13.29 -8.27
CA TYR A 30 -5.83 12.75 -6.97
C TYR A 30 -6.48 13.52 -5.84
N THR A 31 -7.02 12.80 -4.86
CA THR A 31 -7.57 13.37 -3.64
C THR A 31 -6.92 12.74 -2.41
N PRO A 32 -6.81 13.47 -1.29
CA PRO A 32 -6.42 12.87 -0.03
C PRO A 32 -7.47 11.87 0.44
N ALA A 33 -7.04 10.65 0.73
CA ALA A 33 -7.90 9.60 1.27
C ALA A 33 -7.31 9.03 2.55
N LYS A 34 -8.18 8.78 3.53
CA LYS A 34 -7.80 8.06 4.75
C LYS A 34 -7.75 6.57 4.45
N CYS A 35 -6.61 5.96 4.71
CA CYS A 35 -6.41 4.55 4.43
C CYS A 35 -7.12 3.64 5.44
N PRO A 36 -7.51 2.42 5.02
CA PRO A 36 -7.98 1.38 5.92
C PRO A 36 -6.98 1.04 7.03
N ALA A 37 -7.48 0.48 8.14
CA ALA A 37 -6.68 0.07 9.31
C ALA A 37 -5.64 -1.05 9.06
N GLN A 38 -5.55 -1.53 7.84
CA GLN A 38 -4.70 -2.62 7.39
C GLN A 38 -3.71 -2.16 6.30
N THR A 39 -3.65 -0.86 6.07
CA THR A 39 -2.69 -0.24 5.17
C THR A 39 -1.36 -0.05 5.89
N LEU A 40 -0.28 -0.49 5.25
CA LEU A 40 1.08 -0.28 5.76
C LEU A 40 1.81 0.83 5.02
N GLU A 41 1.41 1.12 3.78
CA GLU A 41 2.12 2.08 2.95
C GLU A 41 1.23 2.78 1.93
N CYS A 42 1.71 3.90 1.39
CA CYS A 42 1.14 4.47 0.17
C CYS A 42 1.87 3.91 -1.06
N PHE A 43 1.16 3.69 -2.16
CA PHE A 43 1.75 3.30 -3.44
C PHE A 43 1.44 4.30 -4.55
N LYS A 44 2.36 4.40 -5.50
CA LYS A 44 2.18 5.06 -6.79
C LYS A 44 2.54 4.06 -7.88
N PHE A 45 1.58 3.78 -8.73
CA PHE A 45 1.72 2.91 -9.87
C PHE A 45 1.74 3.74 -11.14
N THR A 46 2.73 3.51 -12.00
CA THR A 46 2.81 4.06 -13.35
C THR A 46 2.86 2.90 -14.35
N CYS A 47 2.02 2.95 -15.37
CA CYS A 47 2.07 2.07 -16.53
C CYS A 47 2.29 2.94 -17.76
N ASP A 48 3.45 2.77 -18.39
CA ASP A 48 3.79 3.46 -19.64
C ASP A 48 3.55 2.52 -20.82
N THR A 49 2.71 2.95 -21.75
CA THR A 49 2.44 2.24 -23.01
C THR A 49 2.79 3.17 -24.17
N ASN A 50 3.06 2.63 -25.36
CA ASN A 50 3.43 3.44 -26.54
C ASN A 50 2.44 4.58 -26.87
N GLU A 51 1.20 4.51 -26.40
CA GLU A 51 0.15 5.49 -26.67
C GLU A 51 -0.23 6.34 -25.45
N THR A 52 -0.10 5.79 -24.23
CA THR A 52 -0.62 6.45 -23.03
C THR A 52 0.17 6.11 -21.75
N GLU A 53 0.34 7.13 -20.91
CA GLU A 53 0.81 6.97 -19.53
C GLU A 53 -0.41 6.88 -18.58
N PHE A 54 -0.52 5.78 -17.84
CA PHE A 54 -1.51 5.62 -16.78
C PHE A 54 -0.81 5.70 -15.43
N VAL A 55 -1.29 6.59 -14.55
CA VAL A 55 -0.77 6.73 -13.19
C VAL A 55 -1.90 6.61 -12.18
N ALA A 56 -1.79 5.64 -11.28
CA ALA A 56 -2.68 5.43 -10.15
C ALA A 56 -1.95 5.60 -8.82
N ARG A 57 -2.63 6.14 -7.82
CA ARG A 57 -2.12 6.32 -6.47
C ARG A 57 -3.13 5.77 -5.48
N GLY A 58 -2.67 5.20 -4.37
CA GLY A 58 -3.56 4.76 -3.32
C GLY A 58 -2.88 4.17 -2.10
N CYS A 59 -3.70 3.57 -1.25
CA CYS A 59 -3.29 2.89 -0.04
C CYS A 59 -2.84 1.45 -0.36
N GLY A 60 -1.58 1.13 -0.08
CA GLY A 60 -0.98 -0.19 -0.20
C GLY A 60 -1.25 -1.04 1.03
N VAL A 61 -1.97 -2.14 0.85
CA VAL A 61 -2.15 -3.14 1.89
C VAL A 61 -1.01 -4.15 1.83
N SER A 62 -0.41 -4.46 2.98
CA SER A 62 0.60 -5.50 3.04
C SER A 62 -0.06 -6.83 3.40
N LEU A 63 0.13 -7.80 2.51
CA LEU A 63 -0.40 -9.16 2.50
C LEU A 63 0.08 -10.07 3.65
N LEU A 64 0.58 -9.56 4.78
CA LEU A 64 0.84 -10.44 5.94
C LEU A 64 -0.46 -11.04 6.53
N THR A 65 -1.63 -10.65 6.01
CA THR A 65 -2.96 -11.20 6.33
C THR A 65 -3.69 -11.92 5.18
N THR A 66 -3.14 -12.00 3.96
CA THR A 66 -3.80 -12.68 2.82
C THR A 66 -2.86 -13.68 2.12
N ALA A 67 -3.41 -14.83 1.73
CA ALA A 67 -2.75 -16.15 1.67
C ALA A 67 -1.62 -16.38 0.64
N ALA A 68 -1.10 -15.35 -0.04
CA ALA A 68 -0.16 -15.49 -1.17
C ALA A 68 1.30 -15.11 -0.85
N GLY A 69 1.59 -14.43 0.28
CA GLY A 69 2.97 -14.22 0.75
C GLY A 69 3.88 -13.30 -0.09
N LEU A 70 3.33 -12.51 -1.03
CA LEU A 70 4.08 -11.55 -1.84
C LEU A 70 3.94 -10.11 -1.32
N PRO A 71 4.99 -9.27 -1.36
CA PRO A 71 4.91 -7.88 -0.94
C PRO A 71 4.03 -7.07 -1.91
N ASN A 72 2.92 -6.53 -1.37
CA ASN A 72 1.96 -5.60 -2.00
C ASN A 72 1.25 -6.14 -3.27
N GLU A 73 0.11 -6.82 -3.05
CA GLU A 73 -0.72 -7.38 -4.13
C GLU A 73 -1.21 -6.32 -5.11
N SER A 74 -1.53 -5.12 -4.61
CA SER A 74 -2.07 -4.04 -5.42
C SER A 74 -1.05 -3.59 -6.47
N CYS A 75 0.21 -3.43 -6.07
CA CYS A 75 1.30 -3.18 -7.03
C CYS A 75 1.52 -4.37 -7.97
N HIS A 76 1.56 -5.59 -7.44
CA HIS A 76 1.86 -6.77 -8.24
C HIS A 76 0.81 -7.02 -9.33
N GLN A 77 -0.47 -6.96 -8.98
CA GLN A 77 -1.59 -7.08 -9.92
C GLN A 77 -1.56 -5.97 -10.98
N ALA A 78 -1.30 -4.73 -10.57
CA ALA A 78 -1.24 -3.60 -11.50
C ALA A 78 -0.06 -3.74 -12.49
N LEU A 79 1.11 -4.18 -12.00
CA LEU A 79 2.29 -4.46 -12.83
C LEU A 79 2.03 -5.57 -13.84
N GLU A 80 1.43 -6.69 -13.40
CA GLU A 80 1.07 -7.79 -14.30
C GLU A 80 0.12 -7.34 -15.41
N ILE A 81 -0.91 -6.56 -15.07
CA ILE A 81 -1.87 -6.05 -16.06
C ILE A 81 -1.16 -5.14 -17.07
N CYS A 82 -0.28 -4.23 -16.61
CA CYS A 82 0.49 -3.35 -17.48
C CYS A 82 1.37 -4.15 -18.46
N GLN A 83 2.08 -5.16 -17.97
CA GLN A 83 2.93 -6.00 -18.81
C GLN A 83 2.11 -6.80 -19.84
N ARG A 84 0.92 -7.30 -19.46
CA ARG A 84 0.03 -8.04 -20.39
C ARG A 84 -0.45 -7.18 -21.56
N ILE A 85 -0.61 -5.88 -21.37
CA ILE A 85 -0.97 -4.94 -22.45
C ILE A 85 0.26 -4.39 -23.20
N GLY A 86 1.46 -4.94 -22.95
CA GLY A 86 2.70 -4.52 -23.59
C GLY A 86 3.30 -3.23 -23.03
N GLY A 87 2.86 -2.78 -21.86
CA GLY A 87 3.38 -1.61 -21.16
C GLY A 87 4.55 -1.94 -20.22
N ILE A 88 5.28 -0.89 -19.84
CA ILE A 88 6.31 -0.93 -18.82
C ILE A 88 5.73 -0.36 -17.53
N GLY A 89 5.53 -1.24 -16.54
CA GLY A 89 5.00 -0.88 -15.24
C GLY A 89 6.09 -0.57 -14.22
N LEU A 90 5.88 0.46 -13.40
CA LEU A 90 6.66 0.79 -12.21
C LEU A 90 5.71 0.97 -11.02
N CYS A 91 6.04 0.38 -9.87
CA CYS A 91 5.33 0.65 -8.62
C CYS A 91 6.33 1.15 -7.57
N GLU A 92 6.06 2.33 -7.04
CA GLU A 92 6.83 2.97 -5.97
C GLU A 92 6.00 2.93 -4.69
N THR A 93 6.63 2.60 -3.57
CA THR A 93 5.99 2.68 -2.26
C THR A 93 6.84 3.49 -1.29
N CYS A 94 6.21 4.09 -0.30
CA CYS A 94 6.88 5.04 0.59
C CYS A 94 6.61 4.82 2.09
N GLY A 95 6.24 3.59 2.47
CA GLY A 95 6.07 3.20 3.87
C GLY A 95 4.97 3.99 4.59
N ASP A 96 5.15 4.24 5.88
CA ASP A 96 4.18 4.87 6.79
C ASP A 96 4.10 6.41 6.69
N LYS A 97 4.66 7.01 5.62
CA LYS A 97 4.62 8.46 5.42
C LYS A 97 3.29 8.88 4.82
N HIS A 98 2.68 9.91 5.39
CA HIS A 98 1.43 10.46 4.85
C HIS A 98 1.67 11.18 3.53
N MET A 99 0.77 10.95 2.55
CA MET A 99 0.69 11.68 1.29
C MET A 99 2.01 11.67 0.50
N CYS A 100 2.80 10.61 0.63
CA CYS A 100 4.13 10.51 0.03
C CYS A 100 4.12 9.97 -1.41
N ASN A 101 2.99 9.37 -1.82
CA ASN A 101 2.84 8.69 -3.10
C ASN A 101 2.40 9.63 -4.21
#